data_AF-A0AA50IKW2-F1
#
_entry.id   AF-A0AA50IKW2-F1
#
_cell.length_a   1.000
_cell.length_b   1.000
_cell.length_c   1.000
_cell.angle_alpha   90.00
_cell.angle_beta   90.00
_cell.angle_gamma   90.00
#
_symmetry.space_group_name_H-M   'P 1'
#
loop_
_entity.id
_entity.type
_entity.pdbx_description
1 polymer ?
#
loop_
_entity_poly.entity_id
_entity_poly.type
_entity_poly.pdbx_seq_one_letter_code
_entity_poly.pdbx_strand_id
1 'polypeptide(L)'
;GTTSSCTFDDLDELGDVCDAYGIWMHVDAAYAGSSFICPEYRYLMKGIEKAESFNFNPHKWMLVNFDCSAMWLKQPRWIVDAFNVDPLYLKHDHQGSAPDYRHWQIPLGRRFRALKLWFVLRLYGVENLQKYIRNHIALAHLFEKLCLSDDRFELFEEVTMGLVCFRLKGDNANNEELLRRINGRGKIHLVPSKIDDVYFLRLAICSRFTEERDIHVSWEEVKESADEVLA
;
A
#
# COMPACT_ATOMS: atom_id res chain seq x y z
N GLY A 1 -0.82 5.32 4.93
CA GLY A 1 -1.36 3.98 4.63
C GLY A 1 -0.48 2.89 5.22
N THR A 2 -0.50 2.75 6.54
CA THR A 2 0.30 1.76 7.29
C THR A 2 -0.04 0.32 6.92
N THR A 3 0.87 -0.61 7.20
CA THR A 3 0.66 -2.03 6.82
C THR A 3 -0.50 -2.65 7.59
N SER A 4 -0.58 -2.44 8.91
CA SER A 4 -1.55 -3.13 9.76
C SER A 4 -2.99 -2.74 9.44
N SER A 5 -3.31 -1.44 9.44
CA SER A 5 -4.68 -0.96 9.33
C SER A 5 -4.90 0.13 8.28
N CYS A 6 -3.92 0.41 7.42
CA CYS A 6 -3.99 1.44 6.38
C CYS A 6 -4.20 2.88 6.89
N THR A 7 -3.86 3.18 8.14
CA THR A 7 -3.91 4.55 8.69
C THR A 7 -2.90 5.49 8.03
N PHE A 8 -3.11 6.81 8.13
CA PHE A 8 -2.27 7.84 7.52
C PHE A 8 -1.76 8.81 8.59
N ASP A 9 -0.45 9.06 8.57
CA ASP A 9 0.17 10.07 9.43
C ASP A 9 -0.16 11.47 8.92
N ASP A 10 -0.27 12.45 9.83
CA ASP A 10 -0.44 13.85 9.46
C ASP A 10 0.90 14.46 9.03
N LEU A 11 1.15 14.46 7.72
CA LEU A 11 2.41 14.95 7.16
C LEU A 11 2.56 16.47 7.32
N ASP A 12 1.46 17.21 7.47
CA ASP A 12 1.49 18.66 7.62
C ASP A 12 2.04 19.01 9.01
N GLU A 13 1.51 18.37 10.06
CA GLU A 13 2.01 18.53 11.43
C GLU A 13 3.43 17.97 11.61
N LEU A 14 3.70 16.77 11.10
CA LEU A 14 5.02 16.14 11.20
C LEU A 14 6.09 16.93 10.45
N GLY A 15 5.75 17.51 9.30
CA GLY A 15 6.68 18.30 8.50
C GLY A 15 7.16 19.55 9.24
N ASP A 16 6.26 20.25 9.95
CA ASP A 16 6.64 21.43 10.75
C ASP A 16 7.65 21.09 11.85
N VAL A 17 7.47 19.93 12.49
CA VAL A 17 8.42 19.42 13.48
C VAL A 17 9.75 19.05 12.81
N CYS A 18 9.71 18.34 11.68
CA CYS A 18 10.92 17.92 10.98
C CYS A 18 11.76 19.14 10.55
N ASP A 19 11.13 20.17 9.99
CA ASP A 19 11.78 21.40 9.58
C ASP A 19 12.38 22.14 10.79
N ALA A 20 11.65 22.25 11.90
CA ALA A 20 12.10 22.95 13.10
C ALA A 20 13.37 22.33 13.73
N TYR A 21 13.54 21.01 13.60
CA TYR A 21 14.65 20.27 14.19
C TYR A 21 15.69 19.77 13.17
N GLY A 22 15.53 20.09 11.88
CA GLY A 22 16.43 19.63 10.81
C GLY A 22 16.42 18.11 10.63
N ILE A 23 15.27 17.46 10.81
CA ILE A 23 15.08 16.02 10.66
C ILE A 23 14.69 15.71 9.22
N TRP A 24 15.31 14.68 8.64
CA TRP A 24 14.91 14.19 7.32
C TRP A 24 13.54 13.52 7.38
N MET A 25 12.53 14.14 6.74
CA MET A 25 11.21 13.53 6.58
C MET A 25 11.17 12.65 5.32
N HIS A 26 11.01 11.34 5.52
CA HIS A 26 10.73 10.38 4.46
C HIS A 26 9.29 9.89 4.55
N VAL A 27 8.56 9.96 3.44
CA VAL A 27 7.17 9.49 3.36
C VAL A 27 7.12 8.14 2.67
N ASP A 28 6.81 7.09 3.44
CA ASP A 28 6.51 5.76 2.91
C ASP A 28 5.03 5.64 2.54
N ALA A 29 4.76 5.70 1.24
CA ALA A 29 3.45 5.46 0.66
C ALA A 29 3.41 4.15 -0.12
N ALA A 30 4.17 3.12 0.28
CA ALA A 30 4.33 1.86 -0.46
C ALA A 30 3.04 1.33 -1.11
N TYR A 31 1.96 1.20 -0.34
CA TYR A 31 0.66 0.74 -0.84
C TYR A 31 -0.21 1.91 -1.34
N ALA A 32 -0.52 2.86 -0.44
CA ALA A 32 -1.51 3.91 -0.70
C ALA A 32 -1.04 4.96 -1.73
N GLY A 33 0.25 5.08 -2.01
CA GLY A 33 0.78 6.09 -2.95
C GLY A 33 0.25 5.94 -4.37
N SER A 34 -0.10 4.71 -4.79
CA SER A 34 -0.76 4.49 -6.08
C SER A 34 -2.12 5.19 -6.16
N SER A 35 -2.81 5.41 -5.04
CA SER A 35 -4.13 6.05 -5.01
C SER A 35 -4.07 7.55 -5.34
N PHE A 36 -2.92 8.21 -5.17
CA PHE A 36 -2.78 9.66 -5.37
C PHE A 36 -2.82 10.09 -6.84
N ILE A 37 -2.87 9.13 -7.78
CA ILE A 37 -3.23 9.41 -9.17
C ILE A 37 -4.69 9.87 -9.29
N CYS A 38 -5.56 9.50 -8.34
CA CYS A 38 -6.94 9.97 -8.22
C CYS A 38 -6.98 11.25 -7.37
N PRO A 39 -7.40 12.41 -7.91
CA PRO A 39 -7.37 13.69 -7.21
C PRO A 39 -8.09 13.69 -5.85
N GLU A 40 -9.20 12.96 -5.74
CA GLU A 40 -10.04 12.88 -4.54
C GLU A 40 -9.36 12.22 -3.33
N TYR A 41 -8.23 11.52 -3.49
CA TYR A 41 -7.48 10.93 -2.38
C TYR A 41 -6.22 11.73 -2.01
N ARG A 42 -5.92 12.82 -2.73
CA ARG A 42 -4.70 13.62 -2.49
C ARG A 42 -4.72 14.39 -1.18
N TYR A 43 -5.88 14.54 -0.54
CA TYR A 43 -5.94 15.14 0.80
C TYR A 43 -5.14 14.33 1.83
N LEU A 44 -4.98 13.02 1.62
CA LEU A 44 -4.19 12.11 2.48
C LEU A 44 -2.67 12.29 2.34
N MET A 45 -2.22 13.14 1.41
CA MET A 45 -0.82 13.54 1.28
C MET A 45 -0.63 15.05 1.49
N LYS A 46 -1.57 15.73 2.15
CA LYS A 46 -1.40 17.13 2.56
C LYS A 46 -0.13 17.25 3.41
N GLY A 47 0.77 18.19 3.08
CA GLY A 47 2.07 18.34 3.73
C GLY A 47 3.22 17.61 3.04
N ILE A 48 2.96 16.88 1.94
CA ILE A 48 4.01 16.15 1.20
C ILE A 48 5.15 17.03 0.68
N GLU A 49 4.89 18.31 0.42
CA GLU A 49 5.87 19.31 0.01
C GLU A 49 6.98 19.56 1.06
N LYS A 50 6.71 19.23 2.33
CA LYS A 50 7.68 19.30 3.43
C LYS A 50 8.62 18.08 3.46
N ALA A 51 8.30 17.00 2.74
CA ALA A 51 9.12 15.80 2.73
C ALA A 51 10.43 15.99 1.93
N GLU A 52 11.52 15.40 2.42
CA GLU A 52 12.80 15.32 1.70
C GLU A 52 12.85 14.15 0.72
N SER A 53 12.01 13.14 0.95
CA SER A 53 11.86 12.00 0.05
C SER A 53 10.50 11.32 0.17
N PHE A 54 10.10 10.66 -0.91
CA PHE A 54 8.82 9.96 -1.02
C PHE A 54 9.02 8.65 -1.79
N ASN A 55 8.42 7.56 -1.34
CA ASN A 55 8.33 6.34 -2.15
C ASN A 55 6.89 5.80 -2.23
N PHE A 56 6.62 5.11 -3.33
CA PHE A 56 5.51 4.15 -3.39
C PHE A 56 5.88 2.97 -4.29
N ASN A 57 5.08 1.91 -4.22
CA ASN A 57 5.32 0.69 -4.99
C ASN A 57 4.28 0.52 -6.09
N PRO A 58 4.60 0.85 -7.36
CA PRO A 58 3.80 0.43 -8.50
C PRO A 58 3.52 -1.08 -8.52
N HIS A 59 4.42 -1.88 -7.92
CA HIS A 59 4.24 -3.32 -7.81
C HIS A 59 3.21 -3.79 -6.78
N LYS A 60 2.71 -2.89 -5.91
CA LYS A 60 1.64 -3.23 -4.96
C LYS A 60 0.27 -3.00 -5.58
N TRP A 61 0.00 -1.80 -6.08
CA TRP A 61 -1.36 -1.40 -6.45
C TRP A 61 -1.42 -0.54 -7.72
N MET A 62 -0.51 -0.77 -8.68
CA MET A 62 -0.49 -0.05 -9.96
C MET A 62 -0.27 -0.97 -11.17
N LEU A 63 -0.61 -2.27 -11.03
CA LEU A 63 -0.57 -3.27 -12.11
C LEU A 63 0.82 -3.54 -12.72
N VAL A 64 1.90 -3.06 -12.09
CA VAL A 64 3.27 -3.41 -12.47
C VAL A 64 3.67 -4.67 -11.71
N ASN A 65 4.30 -5.66 -12.36
CA ASN A 65 4.78 -6.84 -11.62
C ASN A 65 6.04 -6.50 -10.79
N PHE A 66 6.25 -7.24 -9.70
CA PHE A 66 7.45 -7.13 -8.86
C PHE A 66 8.74 -7.39 -9.67
N ASP A 67 9.88 -6.73 -9.42
CA ASP A 67 10.12 -5.61 -8.50
C ASP A 67 9.86 -4.24 -9.17
N CYS A 68 9.20 -3.30 -8.49
CA CYS A 68 9.06 -1.91 -8.97
C CYS A 68 8.68 -0.96 -7.83
N SER A 69 9.68 -0.30 -7.26
CA SER A 69 9.50 0.75 -6.25
C SER A 69 10.04 2.05 -6.83
N ALA A 70 9.24 3.10 -6.77
CA ALA A 70 9.61 4.41 -7.28
C ALA A 70 9.86 5.32 -6.07
N MET A 71 10.99 6.03 -6.10
CA MET A 71 11.42 6.93 -5.04
C MET A 71 11.78 8.27 -5.66
N TRP A 72 11.35 9.33 -5.00
CA TRP A 72 11.66 10.72 -5.31
C TRP A 72 12.48 11.31 -4.17
N LEU A 73 13.43 12.16 -4.54
CA LEU A 73 14.32 12.88 -3.65
C LEU A 73 14.18 14.37 -3.95
N LYS A 74 13.95 15.19 -2.93
CA LYS A 74 13.91 16.65 -3.07
C LYS A 74 15.29 17.20 -3.38
N GLN A 75 16.32 16.68 -2.70
CA GLN A 75 17.73 17.00 -2.93
C GLN A 75 18.56 15.73 -3.21
N PRO A 76 18.70 15.29 -4.47
CA PRO A 76 19.36 14.03 -4.80
C PRO A 76 20.85 14.01 -4.45
N ARG A 77 21.50 15.19 -4.32
CA ARG A 77 22.92 15.31 -3.96
C ARG A 77 23.26 14.57 -2.67
N TRP A 78 22.37 14.56 -1.69
CA TRP A 78 22.66 13.97 -0.37
C TRP A 78 22.85 12.45 -0.48
N ILE A 79 22.08 11.81 -1.35
CA ILE A 79 22.20 10.38 -1.67
C ILE A 79 23.43 10.11 -2.56
N VAL A 80 23.68 10.97 -3.55
CA VAL A 80 24.86 10.86 -4.41
C VAL A 80 26.14 10.94 -3.59
N ASP A 81 26.25 11.94 -2.70
CA ASP A 81 27.43 12.15 -1.86
C ASP A 81 27.64 10.97 -0.90
N ALA A 82 26.56 10.37 -0.37
CA ALA A 82 26.63 9.21 0.52
C ALA A 82 27.05 7.90 -0.19
N PHE A 83 26.66 7.71 -1.45
CA PHE A 83 26.94 6.49 -2.22
C PHE A 83 27.98 6.68 -3.33
N ASN A 84 28.74 7.78 -3.30
CA ASN A 84 29.67 8.07 -4.38
C ASN A 84 30.81 7.05 -4.45
N VAL A 85 30.89 6.35 -5.58
CA VAL A 85 31.96 5.43 -5.94
C VAL A 85 32.34 5.72 -7.39
N ASP A 86 33.53 6.28 -7.61
CA ASP A 86 33.98 6.78 -8.93
C ASP A 86 35.33 6.18 -9.39
N PRO A 87 35.44 4.84 -9.53
CA PRO A 87 36.63 4.22 -10.08
C PRO A 87 36.79 4.54 -11.57
N LEU A 88 38.05 4.61 -12.04
CA LEU A 88 38.40 5.01 -13.41
C LEU A 88 37.65 4.23 -14.50
N TYR A 89 37.41 2.93 -14.29
CA TYR A 89 36.73 2.07 -15.28
C TYR A 89 35.23 2.33 -15.41
N LEU A 90 34.65 3.19 -14.56
CA LEU A 90 33.26 3.62 -14.62
C LEU A 90 33.10 5.06 -15.15
N LYS A 91 34.19 5.73 -15.53
CA LYS A 91 34.17 7.08 -16.08
C LYS A 91 33.75 7.10 -17.54
N HIS A 92 33.15 8.20 -17.96
CA HIS A 92 32.72 8.45 -19.33
C HIS A 92 32.67 9.96 -19.61
N ASP A 93 32.65 10.39 -20.87
CA ASP A 93 32.75 11.82 -21.23
C ASP A 93 31.48 12.63 -20.88
N HIS A 94 30.38 11.94 -20.60
CA HIS A 94 29.08 12.54 -20.25
C HIS A 94 28.83 12.67 -18.74
N GLN A 95 29.88 12.68 -17.91
CA GLN A 95 29.72 12.82 -16.46
C GLN A 95 29.02 14.15 -16.14
N GLY A 96 27.98 14.08 -15.31
CA GLY A 96 27.17 15.24 -14.93
C GLY A 96 26.13 15.71 -15.96
N SER A 97 26.08 15.14 -17.19
CA SER A 97 25.04 15.51 -18.17
C SER A 97 23.69 14.82 -17.92
N ALA A 98 23.71 13.69 -17.20
CA ALA A 98 22.53 12.97 -16.74
C ALA A 98 22.83 12.30 -15.39
N PRO A 99 21.82 12.00 -14.56
CA PRO A 99 22.03 11.24 -13.34
C PRO A 99 22.59 9.85 -13.63
N ASP A 100 23.73 9.50 -13.03
CA ASP A 100 24.18 8.12 -12.99
C ASP A 100 23.47 7.41 -11.82
N TYR A 101 22.49 6.57 -12.18
CA TYR A 101 21.67 5.86 -11.20
C TYR A 101 22.48 4.98 -10.25
N ARG A 102 23.73 4.62 -10.55
CA ARG A 102 24.61 3.90 -9.62
C ARG A 102 24.81 4.64 -8.30
N HIS A 103 24.73 5.98 -8.31
CA HIS A 103 24.87 6.82 -7.12
C HIS A 103 23.56 6.97 -6.33
N TRP A 104 22.46 6.40 -6.83
CA TRP A 104 21.12 6.54 -6.23
C TRP A 104 20.60 5.21 -5.65
N GLN A 105 21.47 4.20 -5.56
CA GLN A 105 21.11 2.87 -5.09
C GLN A 105 22.33 2.19 -4.47
N ILE A 106 22.09 1.17 -3.65
CA ILE A 106 23.15 0.40 -2.99
C ILE A 106 24.02 -0.41 -3.98
N PRO A 107 23.46 -1.21 -4.93
CA PRO A 107 24.28 -1.99 -5.85
C PRO A 107 24.75 -1.17 -7.06
N LEU A 108 25.86 -1.57 -7.70
CA LEU A 108 26.30 -0.97 -8.96
C LEU A 108 25.33 -1.28 -10.12
N GLY A 109 25.09 -2.58 -10.36
CA GLY A 109 24.30 -3.04 -11.50
C GLY A 109 22.79 -2.81 -11.32
N ARG A 110 22.09 -2.52 -12.42
CA ARG A 110 20.62 -2.43 -12.44
C ARG A 110 20.01 -2.93 -13.74
N ARG A 111 18.80 -3.48 -13.65
CA ARG A 111 17.98 -3.89 -14.80
C ARG A 111 17.20 -2.71 -15.36
N PHE A 112 16.69 -2.85 -16.59
CA PHE A 112 15.84 -1.84 -17.22
C PHE A 112 14.39 -1.87 -16.70
N ARG A 113 14.20 -1.57 -15.40
CA ARG A 113 12.90 -1.65 -14.72
C ARG A 113 11.87 -0.65 -15.24
N ALA A 114 12.33 0.49 -15.75
CA ALA A 114 11.45 1.53 -16.28
C ALA A 114 10.64 1.07 -17.50
N LEU A 115 11.11 0.07 -18.24
CA LEU A 115 10.42 -0.41 -19.44
C LEU A 115 9.02 -0.95 -19.12
N LYS A 116 8.89 -1.84 -18.12
CA LYS A 116 7.57 -2.40 -17.74
C LYS A 116 6.64 -1.34 -17.16
N LEU A 117 7.17 -0.38 -16.39
CA LEU A 117 6.39 0.74 -15.87
C LEU A 117 5.87 1.59 -17.03
N TRP A 118 6.73 1.91 -18.00
CA TRP A 118 6.35 2.67 -19.19
C TRP A 118 5.25 1.98 -19.99
N PHE A 119 5.33 0.66 -20.22
CA PHE A 119 4.27 -0.11 -20.87
C PHE A 119 2.95 -0.03 -20.11
N VAL A 120 2.94 -0.21 -18.78
CA VAL A 120 1.70 -0.10 -17.99
C VAL A 120 1.09 1.30 -18.14
N LEU A 121 1.88 2.36 -17.96
CA LEU A 121 1.38 3.74 -18.10
C LEU A 121 0.81 4.01 -19.50
N ARG A 122 1.49 3.51 -20.55
CA ARG A 122 1.08 3.67 -21.95
C ARG A 122 -0.14 2.84 -22.34
N LEU A 123 -0.25 1.61 -21.85
CA LEU A 123 -1.31 0.66 -22.22
C LEU A 123 -2.63 1.01 -21.53
N TYR A 124 -2.58 1.33 -20.23
CA TYR A 124 -3.79 1.67 -19.48
C TYR A 124 -4.16 3.14 -19.63
N GLY A 125 -3.18 4.04 -19.64
CA GLY A 125 -3.43 5.47 -19.49
C GLY A 125 -3.91 5.83 -18.08
N VAL A 126 -3.87 7.13 -17.78
CA VAL A 126 -4.19 7.64 -16.43
C VAL A 126 -5.63 7.31 -16.03
N GLU A 127 -6.59 7.50 -16.93
CA GLU A 127 -8.02 7.29 -16.63
C GLU A 127 -8.34 5.86 -16.22
N ASN A 128 -7.77 4.85 -16.90
CA ASN A 128 -8.06 3.45 -16.56
C ASN A 128 -7.33 3.00 -15.29
N LEU A 129 -6.14 3.56 -15.01
CA LEU A 129 -5.48 3.33 -13.72
C LEU A 129 -6.27 3.95 -12.56
N GLN A 130 -6.83 5.16 -12.76
CA GLN A 130 -7.72 5.77 -11.77
C GLN A 130 -9.00 4.95 -11.56
N LYS A 131 -9.65 4.50 -12.65
CA LYS A 131 -10.83 3.60 -12.58
C LYS A 131 -10.50 2.32 -11.81
N TYR A 132 -9.32 1.73 -12.05
CA TYR A 132 -8.85 0.55 -11.35
C TYR A 132 -8.75 0.76 -9.82
N ILE A 133 -8.11 1.86 -9.38
CA ILE A 133 -8.03 2.21 -7.96
C ILE A 133 -9.42 2.43 -7.36
N ARG A 134 -10.26 3.24 -8.02
CA ARG A 134 -11.63 3.54 -7.56
C ARG A 134 -12.46 2.27 -7.41
N ASN A 135 -12.35 1.33 -8.34
CA ASN A 135 -13.04 0.04 -8.27
C ASN A 135 -12.60 -0.76 -7.04
N HIS A 136 -11.29 -0.88 -6.77
CA HIS A 136 -10.82 -1.61 -5.58
C HIS A 136 -11.32 -0.98 -4.27
N ILE A 137 -11.36 0.35 -4.20
CA ILE A 137 -11.89 1.06 -3.02
C ILE A 137 -13.39 0.83 -2.89
N ALA A 138 -14.15 0.89 -3.99
CA ALA A 138 -15.58 0.59 -3.97
C ALA A 138 -15.88 -0.86 -3.52
N LEU A 139 -15.09 -1.83 -3.95
CA LEU A 139 -15.21 -3.23 -3.52
C LEU A 139 -14.87 -3.42 -2.04
N ALA A 140 -13.91 -2.68 -1.50
CA ALA A 140 -13.63 -2.67 -0.07
C ALA A 140 -14.83 -2.11 0.72
N HIS A 141 -15.43 -1.00 0.27
CA HIS A 141 -16.65 -0.46 0.88
C HIS A 141 -17.88 -1.37 0.71
N LEU A 142 -17.93 -2.20 -0.32
CA LEU A 142 -18.95 -3.25 -0.41
C LEU A 142 -18.76 -4.28 0.72
N PHE A 143 -17.54 -4.77 0.92
CA PHE A 143 -17.24 -5.70 2.00
C PHE A 143 -17.48 -5.07 3.40
N GLU A 144 -17.14 -3.78 3.56
CA GLU A 144 -17.44 -2.99 4.75
C GLU A 144 -18.93 -3.01 5.09
N LYS A 145 -19.79 -2.69 4.11
CA LYS A 145 -21.26 -2.71 4.29
C LYS A 145 -21.78 -4.09 4.67
N LEU A 146 -21.22 -5.13 4.07
CA LEU A 146 -21.57 -6.52 4.40
C LEU A 146 -21.19 -6.84 5.85
N CYS A 147 -19.99 -6.48 6.30
CA CYS A 147 -19.57 -6.63 7.69
C CYS A 147 -20.51 -5.91 8.66
N LEU A 148 -20.82 -4.64 8.38
CA LEU A 148 -21.69 -3.82 9.23
C LEU A 148 -23.16 -4.26 9.22
N SER A 149 -23.58 -5.09 8.27
CA SER A 149 -24.94 -5.66 8.23
C SER A 149 -25.13 -6.86 9.16
N ASP A 150 -24.06 -7.39 9.74
CA ASP A 150 -24.09 -8.52 10.67
C ASP A 150 -23.60 -8.07 12.05
N ASP A 151 -24.51 -8.07 13.04
CA ASP A 151 -24.26 -7.53 14.39
C ASP A 151 -23.15 -8.24 15.16
N ARG A 152 -22.70 -9.41 14.70
CA ARG A 152 -21.60 -10.16 15.31
C ARG A 152 -20.24 -9.55 15.00
N PHE A 153 -20.14 -8.77 13.93
CA PHE A 153 -18.88 -8.20 13.46
C PHE A 153 -18.76 -6.72 13.79
N GLU A 154 -17.53 -6.26 13.85
CA GLU A 154 -17.15 -4.85 13.93
C GLU A 154 -15.95 -4.57 13.03
N LEU A 155 -15.83 -3.32 12.59
CA LEU A 155 -14.63 -2.84 11.92
C LEU A 155 -13.62 -2.41 12.97
N PHE A 156 -12.36 -2.75 12.74
CA PHE A 156 -11.26 -2.34 13.62
C PHE A 156 -10.88 -0.87 13.35
N GLU A 157 -10.88 -0.46 12.08
CA GLU A 157 -10.51 0.89 11.63
C GLU A 157 -11.39 1.32 10.45
N GLU A 158 -11.42 2.63 10.19
CA GLU A 158 -12.14 3.21 9.04
C GLU A 158 -11.59 2.65 7.72
N VAL A 159 -12.50 2.28 6.79
CA VAL A 159 -12.11 1.78 5.47
C VAL A 159 -11.82 2.97 4.55
N THR A 160 -10.56 3.38 4.45
CA THR A 160 -10.16 4.51 3.59
C THR A 160 -9.74 4.11 2.17
N MET A 161 -9.28 2.86 1.99
CA MET A 161 -8.63 2.36 0.77
C MET A 161 -9.11 0.93 0.45
N GLY A 162 -8.35 0.14 -0.31
CA GLY A 162 -8.67 -1.25 -0.64
C GLY A 162 -8.38 -2.28 0.47
N LEU A 163 -8.37 -1.87 1.75
CA LEU A 163 -8.13 -2.73 2.91
C LEU A 163 -9.28 -2.59 3.92
N VAL A 164 -9.91 -3.71 4.27
CA VAL A 164 -10.89 -3.76 5.36
C VAL A 164 -10.30 -4.53 6.53
N CYS A 165 -10.29 -3.90 7.71
CA CYS A 165 -9.87 -4.52 8.96
C CYS A 165 -11.11 -4.78 9.80
N PHE A 166 -11.43 -6.05 10.06
CA PHE A 166 -12.67 -6.45 10.70
C PHE A 166 -12.44 -7.60 11.68
N ARG A 167 -13.37 -7.79 12.61
CA ARG A 167 -13.31 -8.86 13.60
C ARG A 167 -14.70 -9.24 14.09
N LEU A 168 -14.83 -10.43 14.66
CA LEU A 168 -15.93 -10.77 15.54
C LEU A 168 -15.80 -9.96 16.83
N LYS A 169 -16.92 -9.43 17.32
CA LYS A 169 -17.00 -8.77 18.63
C LYS A 169 -16.64 -9.77 19.74
N GLY A 170 -16.00 -9.27 20.79
CA GLY A 170 -15.56 -10.07 21.92
C GLY A 170 -14.07 -10.40 21.88
N ASP A 171 -13.73 -11.66 22.13
CA ASP A 171 -12.34 -12.08 22.37
C ASP A 171 -11.51 -12.30 21.09
N ASN A 172 -10.20 -12.34 21.28
CA ASN A 172 -9.26 -12.64 20.20
C ASN A 172 -9.24 -14.12 19.82
N ALA A 173 -9.57 -15.02 20.75
CA ALA A 173 -9.51 -16.46 20.51
C ALA A 173 -10.47 -16.89 19.40
N ASN A 174 -11.69 -16.34 19.40
CA ASN A 174 -12.68 -16.58 18.34
C ASN A 174 -12.20 -16.03 16.99
N ASN A 175 -11.50 -14.89 16.97
CA ASN A 175 -10.97 -14.33 15.75
C ASN A 175 -9.77 -15.12 15.18
N GLU A 176 -8.90 -15.63 16.04
CA GLU A 176 -7.81 -16.54 15.66
C GLU A 176 -8.35 -17.85 15.08
N GLU A 177 -9.35 -18.43 15.73
CA GLU A 177 -10.04 -19.63 15.25
C GLU A 177 -10.79 -19.38 13.93
N LEU A 178 -11.48 -18.24 13.81
CA LEU A 178 -12.14 -17.82 12.57
C LEU A 178 -11.15 -17.76 11.41
N LEU A 179 -10.01 -17.08 11.59
CA LEU A 179 -8.98 -17.01 10.57
C LEU A 179 -8.46 -18.41 10.21
N ARG A 180 -8.19 -19.25 11.21
CA ARG A 180 -7.69 -20.62 11.02
C ARG A 180 -8.65 -21.44 10.17
N ARG A 181 -9.96 -21.32 10.39
CA ARG A 181 -10.99 -22.01 9.60
C ARG A 181 -11.06 -21.51 8.17
N ILE A 182 -11.14 -20.19 7.97
CA ILE A 182 -11.20 -19.57 6.64
C ILE A 182 -9.99 -20.02 5.80
N ASN A 183 -8.78 -19.86 6.33
CA ASN A 183 -7.56 -20.25 5.63
C ASN A 183 -7.43 -21.78 5.45
N GLY A 184 -7.93 -22.57 6.41
CA GLY A 184 -7.91 -24.04 6.35
C GLY A 184 -8.84 -24.60 5.27
N ARG A 185 -9.97 -23.94 5.00
CA ARG A 185 -10.90 -24.31 3.91
C ARG A 185 -10.36 -23.92 2.53
N GLY A 186 -9.50 -22.90 2.45
CA GLY A 186 -8.76 -22.55 1.23
C GLY A 186 -9.60 -21.92 0.12
N LYS A 187 -10.84 -21.49 0.39
CA LYS A 187 -11.68 -20.77 -0.59
C LYS A 187 -11.22 -19.32 -0.79
N ILE A 188 -10.83 -18.67 0.31
CA ILE A 188 -10.20 -17.35 0.34
C ILE A 188 -8.97 -17.40 1.24
N HIS A 189 -8.11 -16.39 1.15
CA HIS A 189 -6.95 -16.24 2.03
C HIS A 189 -6.97 -14.88 2.71
N LEU A 190 -6.89 -14.89 4.04
CA LEU A 190 -6.81 -13.70 4.87
C LEU A 190 -5.53 -13.73 5.72
N VAL A 191 -5.08 -12.56 6.12
CA VAL A 191 -3.92 -12.38 7.01
C VAL A 191 -4.37 -11.54 8.20
N PRO A 192 -3.97 -11.85 9.44
CA PRO A 192 -4.36 -11.05 10.59
C PRO A 192 -3.43 -9.86 10.79
N SER A 193 -3.82 -8.98 11.72
CA SER A 193 -2.87 -8.12 12.43
C SER A 193 -3.35 -7.91 13.87
N LYS A 194 -2.52 -7.24 14.67
CA LYS A 194 -2.77 -6.97 16.08
C LYS A 194 -2.24 -5.59 16.46
N ILE A 195 -3.08 -4.76 17.09
CA ILE A 195 -2.72 -3.43 17.61
C ILE A 195 -3.34 -3.32 19.01
N ASP A 196 -2.57 -2.86 20.00
CA ASP A 196 -3.02 -2.68 21.40
C ASP A 196 -3.78 -3.88 21.96
N ASP A 197 -3.22 -5.06 21.74
CA ASP A 197 -3.77 -6.36 22.09
C ASP A 197 -5.08 -6.76 21.38
N VAL A 198 -5.58 -5.99 20.42
CA VAL A 198 -6.78 -6.32 19.62
C VAL A 198 -6.39 -7.05 18.34
N TYR A 199 -6.83 -8.31 18.21
CA TYR A 199 -6.62 -9.13 17.02
C TYR A 199 -7.75 -8.91 16.01
N PHE A 200 -7.41 -8.70 14.75
CA PHE A 200 -8.36 -8.50 13.67
C PHE A 200 -7.89 -9.14 12.36
N LEU A 201 -8.85 -9.47 11.50
CA LEU A 201 -8.62 -10.03 10.17
C LEU A 201 -8.53 -8.89 9.16
N ARG A 202 -7.72 -9.09 8.11
CA ARG A 202 -7.50 -8.10 7.06
C ARG A 202 -7.88 -8.67 5.70
N LEU A 203 -8.89 -8.07 5.08
CA LEU A 203 -9.27 -8.35 3.69
C LEU A 203 -8.73 -7.24 2.81
N ALA A 204 -7.76 -7.57 1.96
CA ALA A 204 -7.17 -6.66 0.99
C ALA A 204 -7.66 -6.99 -0.42
N ILE A 205 -8.21 -6.00 -1.13
CA ILE A 205 -8.64 -6.17 -2.53
C ILE A 205 -7.40 -6.22 -3.42
N CYS A 206 -7.04 -7.42 -3.89
CA CYS A 206 -5.75 -7.67 -4.55
C CYS A 206 -5.86 -7.80 -6.08
N SER A 207 -6.65 -8.76 -6.58
CA SER A 207 -6.62 -9.13 -8.00
C SER A 207 -7.21 -8.04 -8.87
N ARG A 208 -6.61 -7.83 -10.05
CA ARG A 208 -7.14 -6.91 -11.06
C ARG A 208 -8.48 -7.34 -11.68
N PHE A 209 -8.88 -8.57 -11.40
CA PHE A 209 -10.12 -9.19 -11.89
C PHE A 209 -11.15 -9.36 -10.79
N THR A 210 -10.90 -8.86 -9.57
CA THR A 210 -11.90 -8.94 -8.51
C THR A 210 -13.14 -8.15 -8.89
N GLU A 211 -14.28 -8.80 -8.76
CA GLU A 211 -15.62 -8.26 -9.04
C GLU A 211 -16.48 -8.34 -7.77
N GLU A 212 -17.66 -7.68 -7.76
CA GLU A 212 -18.56 -7.71 -6.60
C GLU A 212 -18.95 -9.13 -6.18
N ARG A 213 -19.13 -10.05 -7.14
CA ARG A 213 -19.43 -11.46 -6.84
C ARG A 213 -18.37 -12.12 -5.95
N ASP A 214 -17.10 -11.76 -6.14
CA ASP A 214 -15.99 -12.34 -5.36
C ASP A 214 -16.03 -11.80 -3.92
N ILE A 215 -16.49 -10.56 -3.73
CA ILE A 215 -16.71 -9.96 -2.42
C ILE A 215 -17.84 -10.67 -1.68
N HIS A 216 -18.95 -10.96 -2.37
CA HIS A 216 -20.04 -11.74 -1.80
C HIS A 216 -19.60 -13.16 -1.43
N VAL A 217 -18.87 -13.86 -2.32
CA VAL A 217 -18.32 -15.19 -2.01
C VAL A 217 -17.39 -15.13 -0.80
N SER A 218 -16.54 -14.11 -0.71
CA SER A 218 -15.64 -13.92 0.43
C SER A 218 -16.40 -13.69 1.74
N TRP A 219 -17.48 -12.90 1.68
CA TRP A 219 -18.30 -12.61 2.86
C TRP A 219 -19.12 -13.83 3.32
N GLU A 220 -19.70 -14.60 2.39
CA GLU A 220 -20.38 -15.84 2.75
C GLU A 220 -19.42 -16.83 3.44
N GLU A 221 -18.19 -16.96 2.96
CA GLU A 221 -17.17 -17.80 3.62
C GLU A 221 -16.83 -17.33 5.05
N VAL A 222 -16.78 -16.00 5.27
CA VAL A 222 -16.58 -15.40 6.59
C VAL A 222 -17.76 -15.70 7.51
N LYS A 223 -19.00 -15.52 7.05
CA LYS A 223 -20.20 -15.79 7.84
C LYS A 223 -20.35 -17.26 8.19
N GLU A 224 -20.22 -18.16 7.20
CA GLU A 224 -20.29 -19.61 7.43
C GLU A 224 -19.22 -20.08 8.42
N SER A 225 -18.02 -19.51 8.36
CA SER A 225 -16.96 -19.82 9.33
C SER A 225 -17.30 -19.27 10.72
N ALA A 226 -17.89 -18.08 10.82
CA ALA A 226 -18.31 -17.50 12.09
C ALA A 226 -19.48 -18.24 12.74
N ASP A 227 -20.44 -18.74 11.96
CA ASP A 227 -21.53 -19.60 12.46
C ASP A 227 -20.98 -20.81 13.20
N GLU A 228 -19.91 -21.44 12.68
CA GLU A 228 -19.28 -22.60 13.31
C GLU A 228 -18.41 -22.25 14.53
N VAL A 229 -17.82 -21.05 14.57
CA VAL A 229 -17.00 -20.61 15.72
C VAL A 229 -17.87 -20.25 16.91
N LEU A 230 -19.07 -19.73 16.66
CA LEU A 230 -19.98 -19.22 17.69
C LEU A 230 -21.07 -20.22 18.12
N ALA A 231 -21.11 -21.40 17.50
CA ALA A 231 -22.01 -22.50 17.86
C ALA A 231 -21.54 -23.25 19.12
#